data_AF-A0A957FQE7-F1
#
_entry.id   AF-A0A957FQE7-F1
#
_cell.length_a   1.000
_cell.length_b   1.000
_cell.length_c   1.000
_cell.angle_alpha   90.00
_cell.angle_beta   90.00
_cell.angle_gamma   90.00
#
_symmetry.space_group_name_H-M   'P 1'
#
loop_
_entity.id
_entity.type
_entity.pdbx_description
1 polymer ?
#
loop_
_entity_poly.entity_id
_entity_poly.type
_entity_poly.pdbx_seq_one_letter_code
_entity_poly.pdbx_strand_id
1 'polypeptide(L)' 'PIVVYPNSSETYDAVDKVWLGQSVPAEFGTFSREWRKEGAALIGGCCRTRPAHIRQIADRMRRRAREQGSKGE' A
#
# COMPACT_ATOMS: atom_id res chain seq x y z
N PRO A 1 -1.13 -13.10 -12.15
CA PRO A 1 -1.26 -11.73 -11.61
C PRO A 1 -0.69 -11.68 -10.19
N ILE A 2 0.07 -10.65 -9.83
CA ILE A 2 0.69 -10.52 -8.49
C ILE A 2 -0.24 -9.70 -7.57
N VAL A 3 -0.43 -10.17 -6.34
CA VAL A 3 -1.25 -9.50 -5.31
C VAL A 3 -0.38 -9.20 -4.09
N VAL A 4 -0.44 -7.96 -3.58
CA VAL A 4 0.36 -7.50 -2.44
C VAL A 4 -0.54 -6.90 -1.37
N TYR A 5 -0.44 -7.38 -0.12
CA TYR A 5 -1.27 -6.92 1.00
C TYR A 5 -0.47 -6.99 2.32
N PRO A 6 0.36 -5.98 2.63
CA PRO A 6 1.20 -5.99 3.82
C PRO A 6 0.41 -5.66 5.10
N ASN A 7 1.03 -5.90 6.26
CA ASN A 7 0.58 -5.35 7.53
C ASN A 7 0.86 -3.84 7.62
N SER A 8 0.33 -3.16 8.65
CA SER A 8 0.33 -1.70 8.88
C SER A 8 1.69 -0.96 8.98
N SER A 9 2.81 -1.58 8.58
CA SER A 9 4.20 -1.21 8.94
C SER A 9 4.61 -1.56 10.38
N GLU A 10 3.68 -1.99 11.23
CA GLU A 10 4.00 -2.55 12.55
C GLU A 10 4.58 -3.98 12.42
N THR A 11 5.49 -4.34 13.33
CA THR A 11 6.04 -5.71 13.45
C THR A 11 5.31 -6.45 14.56
N TYR A 12 4.87 -7.67 14.29
CA TYR A 12 4.26 -8.50 15.32
C TYR A 12 5.35 -9.22 16.14
N ASP A 13 5.34 -9.00 17.45
CA ASP A 13 6.12 -9.77 18.41
C ASP A 13 5.31 -10.99 18.84
N ALA A 14 5.81 -12.19 18.52
CA ALA A 14 5.14 -13.44 18.81
C ALA A 14 5.30 -13.91 20.28
N VAL A 15 6.32 -13.42 20.99
CA VAL A 15 6.58 -13.78 22.39
C VAL A 15 5.58 -13.06 23.28
N ASP A 16 5.58 -11.73 23.18
CA ASP A 16 4.72 -10.88 23.99
C ASP A 16 3.32 -10.70 23.38
N LYS A 17 3.12 -11.18 22.14
CA LYS A 17 1.85 -11.13 21.39
C LYS A 17 1.34 -9.71 21.17
N VAL A 18 2.26 -8.78 20.96
CA VAL A 18 1.97 -7.34 20.74
C VAL A 18 2.44 -6.88 19.37
N TRP A 19 1.90 -5.75 18.93
CA TRP A 19 2.39 -5.06 17.74
C TRP A 19 3.35 -3.95 18.17
N LEU A 20 4.54 -3.94 17.57
CA LEU A 20 5.60 -2.97 17.83
C LEU A 20 5.78 -2.04 16.63
N GLY A 21 6.21 -0.81 16.90
CA GLY A 21 6.46 0.21 15.89
C GLY A 21 5.24 1.12 15.64
N GLN A 22 5.30 1.86 14.53
CA GLN A 22 4.28 2.84 14.17
C GLN A 22 3.53 2.41 12.92
N SER A 23 2.21 2.58 12.96
CA SER A 23 1.39 2.49 11.76
C SER A 23 1.47 3.80 10.98
N VAL A 24 2.06 3.77 9.79
CA VAL A 24 2.33 4.97 8.98
C VAL A 24 1.61 4.87 7.63
N PRO A 25 0.33 5.32 7.53
CA PRO A 25 -0.44 5.24 6.30
C PRO A 25 0.23 5.85 5.06
N ALA A 26 1.00 6.93 5.23
CA ALA A 26 1.65 7.62 4.12
C ALA A 26 2.63 6.72 3.34
N GLU A 27 3.28 5.77 4.01
CA GLU A 27 4.24 4.84 3.40
C GLU A 27 3.56 3.90 2.39
N PHE A 28 2.32 3.47 2.66
CA PHE A 28 1.54 2.64 1.73
C PHE A 28 1.32 3.34 0.39
N GLY A 29 1.21 4.66 0.37
CA GLY A 29 1.14 5.43 -0.87
C GLY A 29 2.47 5.40 -1.66
N THR A 30 3.61 5.38 -0.98
CA THR A 30 4.93 5.27 -1.62
C THR A 30 5.17 3.84 -2.11
N PHE A 31 5.03 2.84 -1.25
CA PHE A 31 5.28 1.45 -1.62
C PHE A 31 4.32 0.93 -2.67
N SER A 32 3.05 1.35 -2.66
CA SER A 32 2.11 0.93 -3.70
C SER A 32 2.53 1.36 -5.10
N ARG A 33 3.23 2.50 -5.26
CA ARG A 33 3.81 2.88 -6.56
C ARG A 33 4.94 1.96 -6.98
N GLU A 34 5.83 1.62 -6.05
CA GLU A 34 6.95 0.73 -6.33
C GLU A 34 6.45 -0.68 -6.65
N TRP A 35 5.58 -1.28 -5.82
CA TRP A 35 5.00 -2.59 -6.11
C TRP A 35 4.27 -2.63 -7.45
N ARG A 36 3.58 -1.55 -7.83
CA ARG A 36 2.95 -1.47 -9.15
C ARG A 36 3.96 -1.48 -10.30
N LYS A 37 5.10 -0.78 -10.16
CA LYS A 37 6.19 -0.82 -11.16
C LYS A 37 6.79 -2.23 -11.27
N GLU A 38 6.89 -2.94 -10.14
CA GLU A 38 7.36 -4.33 -10.07
C GLU A 38 6.32 -5.38 -10.51
N GLY A 39 5.15 -4.95 -11.04
CA GLY A 39 4.16 -5.85 -11.63
C GLY A 39 2.99 -6.25 -10.75
N ALA A 40 2.81 -5.64 -9.56
CA ALA A 40 1.64 -5.88 -8.73
C ALA A 40 0.34 -5.46 -9.45
N ALA A 41 -0.57 -6.41 -9.63
CA ALA A 41 -1.86 -6.19 -10.25
C ALA A 41 -2.88 -5.65 -9.24
N LEU A 42 -2.85 -6.15 -8.00
CA LEU A 42 -3.73 -5.74 -6.90
C LEU A 42 -2.90 -5.42 -5.66
N ILE A 43 -3.24 -4.32 -4.99
CA ILE A 43 -2.54 -3.82 -3.80
C ILE A 43 -3.57 -3.45 -2.74
N GLY A 44 -3.42 -4.00 -1.53
CA GLY A 44 -4.34 -3.80 -0.41
C GLY A 44 -3.62 -3.75 0.94
N GLY A 45 -4.24 -4.32 1.97
CA GLY A 45 -3.69 -4.38 3.32
C GLY A 45 -4.20 -5.60 4.09
N CYS A 46 -3.39 -6.05 5.05
CA CYS A 46 -3.67 -7.18 5.92
C CYS A 46 -3.90 -6.71 7.37
N CYS A 47 -3.29 -7.38 8.34
CA CYS A 47 -3.42 -7.07 9.76
C CYS A 47 -3.12 -5.60 10.05
N ARG A 48 -3.95 -5.02 10.92
CA ARG A 48 -3.80 -3.66 11.44
C ARG A 48 -3.89 -2.54 10.42
N THR A 49 -4.05 -2.86 9.12
CA THR A 49 -4.35 -1.86 8.11
C THR A 49 -5.75 -1.28 8.34
N ARG A 50 -5.93 -0.04 7.93
CA ARG A 50 -7.10 0.81 8.23
C ARG A 50 -7.47 1.62 6.97
N PRO A 51 -8.67 2.20 6.90
CA PRO A 51 -9.09 3.01 5.75
C PRO A 51 -8.09 4.10 5.33
N ALA A 52 -7.34 4.69 6.28
CA ALA A 52 -6.28 5.66 5.99
C ALA A 52 -5.17 5.10 5.07
N HIS A 53 -4.78 3.83 5.25
CA HIS A 53 -3.78 3.16 4.40
C HIS A 53 -4.32 2.97 2.99
N ILE A 54 -5.56 2.48 2.88
CA ILE A 54 -6.22 2.25 1.59
C ILE A 54 -6.42 3.57 0.83
N ARG A 55 -6.75 4.66 1.53
CA ARG A 55 -6.82 6.01 0.93
C ARG A 55 -5.48 6.43 0.33
N GLN A 56 -4.36 6.20 1.04
CA GLN A 56 -3.03 6.52 0.51
C GLN A 56 -2.66 5.71 -0.74
N ILE A 57 -3.04 4.43 -0.81
CA ILE A 57 -2.90 3.62 -2.02
C ILE A 57 -3.76 4.22 -3.16
N ALA A 58 -5.05 4.45 -2.90
CA ALA A 58 -5.99 4.94 -3.91
C ALA A 58 -5.59 6.30 -4.48
N ASP A 59 -5.17 7.24 -3.63
CA ASP A 59 -4.76 8.59 -4.03
C ASP A 59 -3.54 8.55 -4.97
N ARG A 60 -2.61 7.61 -4.74
CA ARG A 60 -1.40 7.46 -5.56
C ARG A 60 -1.65 6.69 -6.85
N MET A 61 -2.59 5.74 -6.86
CA MET A 61 -2.98 5.01 -8.07
C MET A 61 -3.85 5.85 -9.02
N ARG A 62 -4.75 6.68 -8.48
CA ARG A 62 -5.63 7.56 -9.29
C ARG A 62 -4.89 8.67 -10.01
N ARG A 63 -3.84 9.24 -9.40
CA ARG A 63 -2.98 10.26 -10.06
C ARG A 63 -2.34 9.72 -11.33
N ARG A 64 -1.83 8.48 -11.29
CA ARG A 64 -1.26 7.78 -12.44
C ARG A 64 -2.28 7.48 -13.55
N ALA A 65 -3.50 7.05 -13.22
CA ALA A 65 -4.52 6.79 -14.23
C ALA A 65 -4.83 8.05 -15.08
N ARG A 66 -4.81 9.23 -14.44
CA ARG A 66 -5.00 10.51 -15.13
C ARG A 66 -3.79 10.90 -15.99
N GLU A 67 -2.57 10.67 -15.51
CA GLU A 67 -1.33 10.97 -16.25
C GLU A 67 -1.07 10.01 -17.42
N GLN A 68 -1.41 8.73 -17.26
CA GLN A 68 -1.25 7.71 -18.31
C GLN A 68 -2.31 7.84 -19.41
N GLY A 69 -3.50 8.35 -19.10
CA GLY A 69 -4.54 8.66 -20.09
C GLY A 69 -4.25 9.89 -20.96
N SER A 70 -3.28 10.73 -20.58
CA SER A 70 -2.93 11.95 -21.33
C SER A 70 -1.73 11.78 -22.28
N LYS A 71 -1.06 10.62 -22.27
CA LYS A 71 0.15 10.33 -23.09
C LYS A 71 -0.13 9.40 -24.28
N GLY A 72 -1.39 9.17 -24.60
CA GLY A 72 -1.81 8.40 -25.77
C GLY A 72 -2.60 9.27 -26.73
N GLU A 73 -1.92 10.18 -27.42
CA GLU A 73 -2.33 10.71 -28.75
C GLU A 73 -1.07 10.95 -29.59
#